data_AF-A0A9E6AW27-F1
#
_entry.id   AF-A0A9E6AW27-F1
#
_cell.length_a   1.000
_cell.length_b   1.000
_cell.length_c   1.000
_cell.angle_alpha   90.00
_cell.angle_beta   90.00
_cell.angle_gamma   90.00
#
_symmetry.space_group_name_H-M   'P 1'
#
loop_
_entity.id
_entity.type
_entity.pdbx_description
1 polymer ?
#
loop_
_entity_poly.entity_id
_entity_poly.type
_entity_poly.pdbx_seq_one_letter_code
_entity_poly.pdbx_strand_id
1 'polypeptide(L)'
;QQNRSLYQCNHFKGVRLYVNDKVNDLDLLNQRLHRRLTRENIYLPSTTQVNGKLAIRPCFIGARSNQEHADGLLQAVLRLGDELLSE
;
A
#
# COMPACT_ATOMS: atom_id res chain seq x y z
N GLN A 1 -13.44 2.99 -21.14
CA GLN A 1 -12.78 4.07 -20.38
C GLN A 1 -12.22 3.49 -19.08
N GLN A 2 -11.01 2.93 -19.11
CA GLN A 2 -10.31 2.47 -17.91
C GLN A 2 -8.81 2.71 -18.13
N ASN A 3 -8.32 3.87 -17.71
CA ASN A 3 -6.90 4.18 -17.66
C ASN A 3 -6.26 3.41 -16.49
N ARG A 4 -6.11 2.09 -16.64
CA ARG A 4 -5.25 1.26 -15.77
C ARG A 4 -3.84 1.31 -16.32
N SER A 5 -3.16 2.44 -16.13
CA SER A 5 -1.72 2.46 -16.37
C SER A 5 -1.05 1.72 -15.22
N LEU A 6 -0.55 0.53 -15.51
CA LEU A 6 0.20 -0.34 -14.61
C LEU A 6 1.64 0.20 -14.53
N TYR A 7 1.91 1.07 -13.57
CA TYR A 7 3.23 1.69 -13.41
C TYR A 7 4.18 0.74 -12.65
N GLN A 8 5.08 0.08 -13.39
CA GLN A 8 6.14 -0.77 -12.84
C GLN A 8 7.40 0.07 -12.53
N CYS A 9 7.85 0.05 -11.28
CA CYS A 9 9.19 0.54 -10.92
C CYS A 9 10.20 -0.62 -11.00
N ASN A 10 11.15 -0.55 -11.94
CA ASN A 10 12.07 -1.64 -12.32
C ASN A 10 13.24 -1.92 -11.35
N HIS A 11 13.24 -1.38 -10.13
CA HIS A 11 14.40 -1.48 -9.23
C HIS A 11 14.34 -2.64 -8.21
N PHE A 12 13.19 -3.29 -8.04
CA PHE A 12 13.02 -4.39 -7.07
C PHE A 12 12.70 -5.70 -7.80
N LYS A 13 13.68 -6.60 -7.96
CA LYS A 13 13.45 -7.92 -8.56
C LYS A 13 12.44 -8.71 -7.72
N GLY A 14 11.23 -8.87 -8.23
CA GLY A 14 10.17 -9.70 -7.63
C GLY A 14 9.09 -8.96 -6.82
N VAL A 15 9.21 -7.64 -6.61
CA VAL A 15 8.20 -6.84 -5.89
C VAL A 15 7.58 -5.83 -6.86
N ARG A 16 6.27 -5.96 -7.12
CA ARG A 16 5.53 -4.91 -7.85
C ARG A 16 5.26 -3.75 -6.91
N LEU A 17 6.01 -2.68 -7.07
CA LEU A 17 5.73 -1.40 -6.43
C LEU A 17 4.78 -0.60 -7.31
N TYR A 18 3.70 -0.09 -6.72
CA TYR A 18 2.84 0.89 -7.35
C TYR A 18 3.33 2.27 -6.93
N VAL A 19 3.79 3.07 -7.89
CA VAL A 19 4.28 4.43 -7.65
C VAL A 19 3.57 5.36 -8.63
N ASN A 20 3.10 6.48 -8.12
CA ASN A 20 2.56 7.58 -8.92
C ASN A 20 3.65 8.66 -9.01
N ASP A 21 3.91 9.19 -10.21
CA ASP A 21 4.95 10.21 -10.46
C ASP A 21 4.75 11.49 -9.63
N LYS A 22 3.55 11.72 -9.11
CA LYS A 22 3.24 12.84 -8.21
C LYS A 22 3.79 12.65 -6.79
N VAL A 23 4.28 11.46 -6.44
CA VAL A 23 4.78 11.14 -5.10
C VAL A 23 6.29 11.40 -5.04
N ASN A 24 6.67 12.51 -4.42
CA ASN A 24 8.08 12.87 -4.22
C ASN A 24 8.71 12.17 -3.00
N ASP A 25 7.89 11.73 -2.05
CA ASP A 25 8.32 11.04 -0.83
C ASP A 25 7.42 9.83 -0.53
N LEU A 26 7.91 8.65 -0.94
CA LEU A 26 7.22 7.38 -0.71
C LEU A 26 7.20 6.98 0.77
N ASP A 27 8.21 7.37 1.54
CA ASP A 27 8.31 7.00 2.95
C ASP A 27 7.24 7.78 3.74
N LEU A 28 7.07 9.07 3.44
CA LEU A 28 6.01 9.90 4.02
C LEU A 28 4.61 9.41 3.60
N LEU A 29 4.42 9.05 2.32
CA LEU A 29 3.14 8.50 1.85
C LEU A 29 2.79 7.21 2.62
N ASN A 30 3.73 6.28 2.74
CA ASN A 30 3.52 5.02 3.46
C ASN A 30 3.27 5.23 4.96
N GLN A 31 3.90 6.22 5.60
CA GLN A 31 3.57 6.61 6.98
C GLN A 31 2.11 7.08 7.10
N ARG A 32 1.67 7.96 6.20
CA ARG A 32 0.31 8.51 6.21
C ARG A 32 -0.74 7.43 5.95
N LEU A 33 -0.50 6.56 4.97
CA LEU A 33 -1.35 5.41 4.67
C LEU A 33 -1.49 4.50 5.89
N HIS A 34 -0.38 4.09 6.49
CA HIS A 34 -0.41 3.27 7.70
C HIS A 34 -1.23 3.92 8.82
N ARG A 35 -1.01 5.22 9.08
CA ARG A 35 -1.77 5.96 10.09
C ARG A 35 -3.29 6.00 9.80
N ARG A 36 -3.71 6.13 8.54
CA ARG A 36 -5.13 6.09 8.16
C ARG A 36 -5.73 4.69 8.31
N LEU A 37 -5.02 3.65 7.85
CA LEU A 37 -5.47 2.27 7.99
C LEU A 37 -5.68 1.88 9.46
N THR A 38 -4.73 2.25 10.33
CA THR A 38 -4.87 2.02 11.78
C THR A 38 -6.06 2.77 12.39
N ARG A 39 -6.36 3.98 11.90
CA ARG A 39 -7.51 4.77 12.38
C ARG A 39 -8.85 4.19 11.92
N GLU A 40 -8.93 3.68 10.70
CA GLU A 40 -10.14 3.00 10.20
C GLU A 40 -10.42 1.70 10.95
N ASN A 41 -9.38 1.05 11.51
CA ASN A 41 -9.49 -0.16 12.32
C ASN A 41 -10.15 -1.36 11.59
N ILE A 42 -10.09 -1.38 10.25
CA ILE A 42 -10.57 -2.49 9.41
C ILE A 42 -9.41 -3.43 9.09
N TYR A 43 -8.29 -2.87 8.66
CA TYR A 43 -7.05 -3.59 8.40
C TYR A 43 -5.93 -2.99 9.23
N LEU A 44 -5.17 -3.86 9.92
CA LEU A 44 -4.10 -3.45 10.84
C LEU A 44 -2.75 -3.97 10.36
N PRO A 45 -2.24 -3.51 9.19
CA PRO A 45 -0.92 -3.88 8.75
C PRO A 45 0.14 -3.22 9.64
N SER A 46 1.32 -3.83 9.70
CA SER A 46 2.51 -3.21 10.28
C SER A 46 3.28 -2.44 9.20
N THR A 47 4.38 -1.78 9.59
CA THR A 47 5.39 -1.30 8.63
C THR A 47 6.69 -2.07 8.77
N THR A 48 7.50 -2.04 7.72
CA THR A 48 8.87 -2.57 7.72
C THR A 48 9.74 -1.73 6.78
N GLN A 49 11.04 -2.00 6.76
CA GLN A 49 11.93 -1.42 5.75
C GLN A 49 12.32 -2.49 4.72
N VAL A 50 12.18 -2.15 3.44
CA VAL A 50 12.66 -2.98 2.32
C VAL A 50 13.63 -2.12 1.52
N ASN A 51 14.90 -2.53 1.44
CA ASN A 51 15.98 -1.76 0.81
C ASN A 51 16.06 -0.30 1.30
N GLY A 52 15.90 -0.09 2.61
CA GLY A 52 15.95 1.24 3.23
C GLY A 52 14.72 2.13 2.98
N LYS A 53 13.65 1.60 2.37
CA LYS A 53 12.37 2.29 2.17
C LYS A 53 11.29 1.74 3.07
N LEU A 54 10.49 2.62 3.65
CA LEU A 54 9.35 2.24 4.47
C LEU A 54 8.29 1.59 3.59
N ALA A 55 7.83 0.40 3.99
CA ALA A 55 6.81 -0.36 3.28
C ALA A 55 5.71 -0.79 4.24
N ILE A 56 4.48 -0.86 3.72
CA ILE A 56 3.33 -1.44 4.42
C ILE A 56 3.44 -2.96 4.35
N ARG A 57 3.35 -3.62 5.51
CA ARG A 57 3.50 -5.06 5.65
C ARG A 57 2.26 -5.66 6.32
N PRO A 58 1.34 -6.26 5.54
CA PRO A 58 0.32 -7.13 6.10
C PRO A 58 0.94 -8.41 6.63
N CYS A 59 0.38 -8.92 7.73
CA CYS A 59 0.73 -10.21 8.26
C CYS A 59 -0.54 -11.06 8.37
N PHE A 60 -0.75 -11.94 7.41
CA PHE A 60 -1.86 -12.87 7.41
C PHE A 60 -1.43 -14.14 8.15
N ILE A 61 -1.75 -14.22 9.43
CA ILE A 61 -1.42 -15.38 10.27
C ILE A 61 -2.73 -15.98 10.78
N GLY A 62 -3.23 -17.03 10.11
CA GLY A 62 -4.42 -17.74 10.56
C GLY A 62 -5.06 -18.58 9.46
N ALA A 63 -5.66 -19.71 9.85
CA ALA A 63 -6.36 -20.63 8.95
C ALA A 63 -7.63 -20.02 8.28
N ARG A 64 -8.01 -18.79 8.66
CA ARG A 64 -9.19 -18.06 8.16
C ARG A 64 -8.84 -16.85 7.29
N SER A 65 -7.56 -16.52 7.15
CA SER A 65 -7.12 -15.49 6.20
C SER A 65 -7.23 -16.07 4.80
N ASN A 66 -8.20 -15.57 4.04
CA ASN A 66 -8.41 -15.91 2.64
C ASN A 66 -7.94 -14.75 1.73
N GLN A 67 -8.00 -14.97 0.42
CA GLN A 67 -7.61 -13.98 -0.59
C GLN A 67 -8.39 -12.66 -0.44
N GLU A 68 -9.64 -12.70 0.00
CA GLU A 68 -10.50 -11.50 0.16
C GLU A 68 -9.93 -10.49 1.16
N HIS A 69 -9.21 -10.96 2.19
CA HIS A 69 -8.55 -10.06 3.14
C HIS A 69 -7.37 -9.31 2.49
N ALA A 70 -6.61 -9.99 1.61
CA ALA A 70 -5.53 -9.37 0.86
C ALA A 70 -6.07 -8.37 -0.16
N ASP A 71 -7.11 -8.76 -0.89
CA ASP A 71 -7.75 -7.91 -1.89
C ASP A 71 -8.39 -6.68 -1.23
N GLY A 72 -9.09 -6.86 -0.11
CA GLY A 72 -9.71 -5.77 0.64
C GLY A 72 -8.71 -4.77 1.20
N LEU A 73 -7.58 -5.25 1.75
CA LEU A 73 -6.49 -4.37 2.16
C LEU A 73 -5.90 -3.60 0.97
N LEU A 74 -5.68 -4.27 -0.17
CA LEU A 74 -5.19 -3.61 -1.38
C LEU A 74 -6.14 -2.50 -1.83
N GLN A 75 -7.45 -2.75 -1.84
CA GLN A 75 -8.44 -1.72 -2.18
C GLN A 75 -8.41 -0.54 -1.20
N ALA A 76 -8.27 -0.81 0.10
CA ALA A 76 -8.15 0.24 1.12
C ALA A 76 -6.89 1.09 0.89
N VAL A 77 -5.75 0.46 0.61
CA VAL A 77 -4.48 1.17 0.31
C VAL A 77 -4.62 2.06 -0.92
N LEU A 78 -5.23 1.55 -2.00
CA LEU A 78 -5.42 2.32 -3.24
C LEU A 78 -6.36 3.52 -3.01
N ARG A 79 -7.52 3.29 -2.39
CA ARG A 79 -8.47 4.35 -2.05
C ARG A 79 -7.84 5.45 -1.20
N LEU A 80 -7.17 5.09 -0.11
CA LEU A 80 -6.52 6.04 0.78
C LEU A 80 -5.35 6.76 0.10
N GLY A 81 -4.65 6.08 -0.81
CA GLY A 81 -3.60 6.66 -1.63
C GLY A 81 -4.13 7.76 -2.55
N ASP A 82 -5.24 7.50 -3.23
CA ASP A 82 -5.91 8.48 -4.09
C ASP A 82 -6.41 9.70 -3.29
N GLU A 83 -7.03 9.47 -2.12
CA GLU A 83 -7.45 10.54 -1.22
C GLU A 83 -6.27 11.43 -0.82
N LEU A 84 -5.15 10.83 -0.36
CA LEU A 84 -3.93 11.55 0.05
C LEU A 84 -3.26 12.33 -1.08
N LEU A 85 -3.40 11.87 -2.33
CA LEU A 85 -2.88 12.56 -3.52
C LEU A 85 -3.77 13.70 -3.99
N SER A 86 -5.02 13.76 -3.52
CA SER A 86 -5.99 14.81 -3.84
C SER A 86 -6.03 15.96 -2.81
N GLU A 87 -5.29 15.84 -1.71
CA GLU A 87 -5.09 16.89 -0.70
C GLU A 87 -4.06 17.95 -1.15
#